data_AF-A0A2S4YGI2-F1
#
_entry.id   AF-A0A2S4YGI2-F1
#
_cell.length_a   1.000
_cell.length_b   1.000
_cell.length_c   1.000
_cell.angle_alpha   90.00
_cell.angle_beta   90.00
_cell.angle_gamma   90.00
#
_symmetry.space_group_name_H-M   'P 1'
#
loop_
_entity.id
_entity.type
_entity.pdbx_description
1 polymer ?
#
loop_
_entity_poly.entity_id
_entity_poly.type
_entity_poly.pdbx_seq_one_letter_code
_entity_poly.pdbx_strand_id
1 'polypeptide(L)' 'MGDAVPDTQLAPTVIDGRLSIARLHGEACFDCGAVNKTLRAAGHVVLRGSDRVWQIVTCGCRARKTPA' A
#
# COMPACT_ATOMS: atom_id res chain seq x y z
N MET A 1 -10.86 -30.34 -14.58
CA MET A 1 -9.93 -29.34 -15.11
C MET A 1 -10.24 -28.05 -14.35
N GLY A 2 -9.39 -27.67 -13.40
CA GLY A 2 -9.59 -26.47 -12.59
C GLY A 2 -8.56 -25.44 -13.01
N ASP A 3 -8.99 -24.37 -13.66
CA ASP A 3 -8.14 -23.25 -14.04
C ASP A 3 -7.61 -22.56 -12.79
N ALA A 4 -6.33 -22.79 -12.50
CA ALA A 4 -5.59 -22.02 -11.53
C ALA A 4 -5.51 -20.59 -12.06
N VAL A 5 -6.36 -19.71 -11.52
CA VAL A 5 -6.24 -18.26 -11.69
C VAL A 5 -4.82 -17.92 -11.25
N PRO A 6 -3.95 -17.36 -12.11
CA PRO A 6 -2.68 -16.85 -11.66
C PRO A 6 -3.01 -15.69 -10.72
N ASP A 7 -2.96 -15.98 -9.41
CA ASP A 7 -2.92 -14.97 -8.37
C ASP A 7 -1.71 -14.12 -8.71
N THR A 8 -2.00 -13.02 -9.40
CA THR A 8 -1.00 -12.02 -9.76
C THR A 8 -0.73 -11.29 -8.47
N GLN A 9 -0.09 -11.98 -7.52
CA GLN A 9 0.38 -11.44 -6.27
C GLN A 9 1.47 -10.47 -6.67
N LEU A 10 1.07 -9.23 -6.99
CA LEU A 10 1.99 -8.12 -7.20
C LEU A 10 2.89 -8.11 -5.98
N ALA A 11 4.17 -8.43 -6.21
CA ALA A 11 5.16 -8.46 -5.16
C ALA A 11 5.05 -7.15 -4.36
N PRO A 12 5.02 -7.21 -3.02
CA PRO A 12 4.81 -6.03 -2.21
C PRO A 12 5.87 -4.97 -2.51
N THR A 13 5.45 -3.71 -2.58
CA THR A 13 6.37 -2.60 -2.87
C THR A 13 7.36 -2.45 -1.72
N VAL A 14 8.65 -2.54 -2.04
CA VAL A 14 9.71 -2.35 -1.04
C VAL A 14 9.95 -0.86 -0.83
N ILE A 15 9.94 -0.43 0.44
CA ILE A 15 10.13 0.97 0.79
C ILE A 15 11.42 1.16 1.58
N ASP A 16 12.22 2.12 1.10
CA ASP A 16 13.47 2.55 1.68
C ASP A 16 13.24 3.91 2.36
N GLY A 17 13.13 3.95 3.69
CA GLY A 17 12.98 5.20 4.45
C GLY A 17 12.15 5.14 5.73
N ARG A 18 12.05 6.29 6.42
CA ARG A 18 11.21 6.47 7.62
C ARG A 18 9.75 6.68 7.23
N LEU A 19 8.94 5.64 7.39
CA LEU A 19 7.48 5.74 7.36
C LEU A 19 6.93 5.79 8.79
N SER A 20 5.92 6.62 9.01
CA SER A 20 5.16 6.58 10.27
C SER A 20 4.44 5.25 10.37
N ILE A 21 4.48 4.61 11.55
CA ILE A 21 3.79 3.35 11.84
C ILE A 21 2.31 3.41 11.43
N ALA A 22 1.61 4.51 11.72
CA ALA A 22 0.20 4.68 11.32
C ALA A 22 -0.06 4.52 9.80
N ARG A 23 0.92 4.84 8.94
CA ARG A 23 0.79 4.65 7.48
C ARG A 23 0.99 3.20 7.05
N LEU A 24 1.71 2.40 7.85
CA LEU A 24 1.96 0.98 7.61
C LEU A 24 0.79 0.11 8.09
N HIS A 25 0.05 0.55 9.11
CA HIS A 25 -1.10 -0.19 9.63
C HIS A 25 -2.42 0.07 8.90
N GLY A 26 -2.40 0.91 7.85
CA GLY A 26 -3.60 1.29 7.10
C GLY A 26 -4.56 2.22 7.89
N GLU A 27 -4.12 2.77 9.01
CA GLU A 27 -4.91 3.70 9.83
C GLU A 27 -4.96 5.11 9.21
N ALA A 28 -4.02 5.40 8.31
CA ALA A 28 -3.92 6.67 7.59
C ALA A 28 -3.70 6.44 6.09
N CYS A 29 -4.13 7.39 5.27
CA CYS A 29 -3.79 7.41 3.85
C CYS A 29 -2.26 7.35 3.69
N PHE A 30 -1.79 6.34 2.97
CA PHE A 30 -0.38 6.09 2.74
C PHE A 30 0.34 7.29 2.08
N ASP A 31 -0.36 7.98 1.17
CA ASP A 31 0.22 9.08 0.39
C ASP A 31 0.23 10.44 1.09
N CYS A 32 -0.89 10.83 1.72
CA CYS A 32 -1.04 12.15 2.33
C CYS A 32 -1.20 12.14 3.86
N GLY A 33 -1.29 10.98 4.49
CA GLY A 33 -1.44 10.83 5.94
C GLY A 33 -2.84 11.16 6.48
N ALA A 34 -3.83 11.42 5.63
CA ALA A 34 -5.19 11.72 6.08
C ALA A 34 -5.84 10.52 6.78
N VAL A 35 -6.39 10.74 7.98
CA VAL A 35 -7.15 9.74 8.78
C VAL A 35 -8.66 9.97 8.75
N ASN A 36 -9.11 11.14 8.28
CA ASN A 36 -10.51 11.57 8.29
C ASN A 36 -11.23 11.41 6.94
N LYS A 37 -10.63 10.66 6.00
CA LYS A 37 -11.19 10.41 4.67
C LYS A 37 -11.55 8.93 4.55
N THR A 38 -12.46 8.61 3.64
CA THR A 38 -12.67 7.23 3.24
C THR A 38 -11.38 6.67 2.66
N LEU A 39 -10.83 5.65 3.33
CA LEU A 39 -9.62 4.97 2.92
C LEU A 39 -10.00 3.68 2.18
N ARG A 40 -9.32 3.40 1.07
CA ARG A 40 -9.49 2.19 0.28
C ARG A 40 -8.18 1.42 0.25
N ALA A 41 -8.26 0.09 0.33
CA ALA A 41 -7.09 -0.77 0.14
C ALA A 41 -6.41 -0.45 -1.19
N ALA A 42 -5.10 -0.20 -1.14
CA ALA A 42 -4.31 0.24 -2.28
C ALA A 42 -3.15 -0.70 -2.61
N GLY A 43 -2.90 -1.70 -1.77
CA GLY A 43 -1.87 -2.71 -1.99
C GLY A 43 -1.15 -3.10 -0.70
N HIS A 44 0.01 -3.72 -0.88
CA HIS A 44 0.87 -4.16 0.22
C HIS A 44 2.29 -3.61 0.03
N VAL A 45 2.94 -3.29 1.14
CA VAL A 45 4.33 -2.80 1.17
C VAL A 45 5.15 -3.59 2.18
N VAL A 46 6.46 -3.62 1.96
CA VAL A 46 7.43 -4.18 2.90
C VAL A 46 8.49 -3.12 3.15
N LEU A 47 8.84 -2.91 4.42
CA LEU A 47 9.99 -2.07 4.76
C LEU A 47 11.28 -2.82 4.45
N ARG A 48 12.23 -2.18 3.79
CA ARG A 48 13.53 -2.81 3.52
C ARG A 48 14.20 -3.23 4.82
N GLY A 49 14.63 -4.49 4.90
CA GLY A 49 15.19 -5.08 6.11
C GLY A 49 14.15 -5.58 7.12
N SER A 50 12.86 -5.55 6.78
CA SER A 50 11.79 -6.20 7.52
C SER A 50 11.13 -7.26 6.64
N ASP A 51 10.77 -8.40 7.21
CA ASP A 51 9.96 -9.43 6.53
C ASP A 51 8.45 -9.18 6.68
N ARG A 52 8.07 -8.08 7.34
CA ARG A 52 6.67 -7.77 7.63
C ARG A 52 6.03 -7.06 6.44
N VAL A 53 5.00 -7.71 5.90
CA VAL A 53 4.11 -7.15 4.88
C VAL A 53 3.02 -6.32 5.56
N TRP A 54 2.78 -5.14 5.01
CA TRP A 54 1.86 -4.13 5.51
C TRP A 54 0.82 -3.81 4.44
N GLN A 55 -0.46 -3.96 4.76
CA GLN A 55 -1.52 -3.48 3.87
C GLN A 55 -1.59 -1.96 3.95
N ILE A 56 -1.51 -1.29 2.80
CA ILE A 56 -1.66 0.15 2.70
C ILE A 56 -3.05 0.51 2.21
N VAL A 57 -3.52 1.66 2.67
CA VAL A 57 -4.77 2.26 2.21
C VAL A 57 -4.50 3.67 1.68
N THR A 58 -5.28 4.12 0.72
CA THR A 58 -5.20 5.49 0.21
C THR A 58 -6.58 6.12 0.16
N CYS A 59 -6.63 7.46 0.24
CA CYS A 59 -7.85 8.22 0.01
C CYS A 59 -8.01 8.64 -1.47
N GLY A 60 -7.20 8.08 -2.38
CA GLY A 60 -7.20 8.43 -3.80
C GLY A 60 -6.53 9.77 -4.14
N CYS A 61 -5.85 10.43 -3.19
CA CYS A 61 -5.22 11.74 -3.43
C CYS A 61 -4.10 11.72 -4.47
N ARG A 62 -3.45 10.56 -4.71
CA ARG A 62 -2.40 10.39 -5.72
C ARG A 62 -2.87 9.96 -7.11
N ALA A 63 -4.17 9.68 -7.32
CA ALA A 63 -4.69 9.29 -8.64
C ALA A 63 -4.53 10.35 -9.74
N ARG A 64 -3.97 11.53 -9.41
CA ARG A 64 -3.64 12.62 -10.36
C ARG A 64 -2.20 12.65 -10.86
N LYS A 65 -1.31 11.74 -10.41
CA LYS A 65 0.06 11.63 -10.96
C LYS A 65 0.29 10.27 -11.62
N THR A 66 -0.31 10.06 -12.79
CA THR A 66 0.24 9.13 -13.77
C THR A 66 1.59 9.72 -14.23
N PRO A 67 2.75 9.04 -14.06
CA PRO A 67 3.92 9.41 -14.85
C PRO A 67 3.61 9.07 -16.31
N ALA A 68 3.71 10.08 -17.17
CA ALA A 68 3.74 9.91 -18.63
C ALA A 68 5.00 9.17 -19.06
#